data_AF-A0A1G9PB05-F1
#
_entry.id   AF-A0A1G9PB05-F1
#
_cell.length_a   1.000
_cell.length_b   1.000
_cell.length_c   1.000
_cell.angle_alpha   90.00
_cell.angle_beta   90.00
_cell.angle_gamma   90.00
#
_symmetry.space_group_name_H-M   'P 1'
#
loop_
_entity.id
_entity.type
_entity.pdbx_description
1 polymer ?
#
loop_
_entity_poly.entity_id
_entity_poly.type
_entity_poly.pdbx_seq_one_letter_code
_entity_poly.pdbx_strand_id
1 'polypeptide(L)'
;MGKHPMTEKEAWLAFLSSDDSQVILRILKDYPGIFRPLYDRICTMCQNTKEMMHMFSEELSILDKNTVMMMIEEQQETIEQQKQELSQQKQELSKKDETIGQQKQELSQQKQELSQQKQEIEYLRRELEEARQKK
;
A
#
# COMPACT_ATOMS: atom_id res chain seq x y z
N MET A 1 19.56 -20.85 55.78
CA MET A 1 19.73 -20.45 54.36
C MET A 1 20.06 -18.97 54.32
N GLY A 2 21.26 -18.62 53.87
CA GLY A 2 21.79 -17.26 53.95
C GLY A 2 21.01 -16.30 53.06
N LYS A 3 20.49 -15.21 53.65
CA LYS A 3 19.94 -14.09 52.89
C LYS A 3 21.13 -13.40 52.23
N HIS A 4 21.40 -13.71 50.95
CA HIS A 4 22.29 -12.89 50.15
C HIS A 4 21.67 -11.49 50.05
N PRO A 5 22.44 -10.41 50.32
CA PRO A 5 21.95 -9.07 50.09
C PRO A 5 21.68 -8.90 48.60
N MET A 6 20.46 -8.47 48.28
CA MET A 6 20.02 -8.28 46.90
C MET A 6 20.86 -7.18 46.26
N THR A 7 21.49 -7.48 45.13
CA THR A 7 22.28 -6.47 44.41
C THR A 7 21.35 -5.42 43.80
N GLU A 8 21.87 -4.24 43.52
CA GLU A 8 21.07 -3.14 42.95
C GLU A 8 20.38 -3.52 41.64
N LYS A 9 21.05 -4.28 40.76
CA LYS A 9 20.48 -4.76 39.48
C LYS A 9 19.35 -5.76 39.70
N GLU A 10 19.52 -6.67 40.67
CA GLU A 10 18.46 -7.60 41.05
C GLU A 10 17.27 -6.86 41.65
N ALA A 11 17.52 -5.83 42.46
CA ALA A 11 16.48 -4.96 43.03
C ALA A 11 15.67 -4.24 41.93
N TRP A 12 16.33 -3.71 40.89
CA TRP A 12 15.65 -3.13 39.73
C TRP A 12 14.78 -4.13 38.96
N LEU A 13 15.32 -5.32 38.67
CA LEU A 13 14.57 -6.36 37.97
C LEU A 13 13.36 -6.83 38.76
N ALA A 14 13.51 -7.00 40.08
CA ALA A 14 12.41 -7.40 40.95
C ALA A 14 11.39 -6.27 41.13
N PHE A 15 11.81 -5.00 41.22
CA PHE A 15 10.90 -3.86 41.35
C PHE A 15 10.02 -3.67 40.11
N LEU A 16 10.56 -3.90 38.90
CA LEU A 16 9.81 -3.72 37.65
C LEU A 16 8.98 -4.95 37.25
N SER A 17 9.32 -6.14 37.77
CA SER A 17 8.72 -7.41 37.32
C SER A 17 7.92 -8.15 38.39
N SER A 18 7.95 -7.73 39.65
CA SER A 18 7.27 -8.40 40.77
C SER A 18 6.15 -7.56 41.35
N ASP A 19 4.95 -8.16 41.42
CA ASP A 19 3.79 -7.57 42.09
C ASP A 19 3.70 -7.95 43.60
N ASP A 20 4.72 -8.64 44.14
CA ASP A 20 4.74 -9.03 45.55
C ASP A 20 5.07 -7.83 46.45
N SER A 21 4.06 -7.35 47.17
CA SER A 21 4.17 -6.29 48.18
C SER A 21 5.31 -6.50 49.19
N GLN A 22 5.64 -7.73 49.57
CA GLN A 22 6.71 -8.02 50.54
C GLN A 22 8.11 -7.84 49.93
N VAL A 23 8.26 -8.13 48.63
CA VAL A 23 9.50 -7.92 47.89
C VAL A 23 9.72 -6.42 47.64
N ILE A 24 8.67 -5.70 47.25
CA ILE A 24 8.72 -4.25 47.04
C ILE A 24 9.07 -3.52 48.34
N LEU A 25 8.42 -3.85 49.46
CA LEU A 25 8.72 -3.24 50.76
C LEU A 25 10.17 -3.51 51.23
N ARG A 26 10.73 -4.67 50.89
CA ARG A 26 12.13 -4.98 51.16
C ARG A 26 13.08 -4.11 50.34
N ILE A 27 12.81 -3.95 49.04
CA ILE A 27 13.60 -3.10 48.14
C ILE A 27 13.54 -1.63 48.58
N LEU A 28 12.36 -1.13 48.96
CA LEU A 28 12.19 0.24 49.47
C LEU A 28 12.96 0.50 50.76
N LYS A 29 13.16 -0.54 51.58
CA LYS A 29 13.92 -0.46 52.83
C LYS A 29 15.43 -0.54 52.60
N ASP A 30 15.86 -1.39 51.67
CA ASP A 30 17.27 -1.62 51.37
C ASP A 30 17.86 -0.51 50.49
N TYR A 31 17.06 0.11 49.62
CA TYR A 31 17.46 1.17 48.69
C TYR A 31 16.48 2.37 48.66
N PRO A 32 16.26 3.07 49.80
CA PRO A 32 15.21 4.09 49.91
C PRO A 32 15.43 5.32 49.04
N GLY A 33 16.68 5.65 48.66
CA GLY A 33 16.97 6.85 47.87
C GLY A 33 16.49 6.77 46.41
N ILE A 34 16.56 5.59 45.80
CA ILE A 34 16.28 5.41 44.37
C ILE A 34 14.82 4.99 44.16
N PHE A 35 14.36 3.99 44.90
CA PHE A 35 13.07 3.36 44.64
C PHE A 35 11.90 4.05 45.33
N ARG A 36 12.11 4.73 46.46
CA ARG A 36 11.01 5.37 47.20
C ARG A 36 10.38 6.54 46.45
N PRO A 37 11.14 7.48 45.85
CA PRO A 37 10.54 8.54 45.02
C PRO A 37 9.81 7.98 43.80
N LEU A 38 10.30 6.90 43.21
CA LEU A 38 9.68 6.24 42.06
C LEU A 38 8.38 5.55 42.45
N TYR A 39 8.39 4.81 43.56
CA TYR A 39 7.22 4.13 44.10
C TYR A 39 6.16 5.13 44.54
N ASP A 40 6.54 6.20 45.25
CA ASP A 40 5.61 7.27 45.65
C ASP A 40 4.97 7.94 44.44
N ARG A 41 5.74 8.15 43.36
CA ARG A 41 5.22 8.68 42.09
C ARG A 41 4.23 7.71 41.43
N ILE A 42 4.54 6.42 41.39
CA ILE A 42 3.64 5.38 40.87
C ILE A 42 2.35 5.34 41.70
N CYS A 43 2.45 5.35 43.03
CA CYS A 43 1.29 5.41 43.92
C CYS A 43 0.45 6.67 43.71
N THR A 44 1.09 7.83 43.53
CA THR A 44 0.39 9.10 43.24
C THR A 44 -0.38 9.01 41.91
N MET A 45 0.22 8.42 40.88
CA MET A 45 -0.45 8.17 39.59
C MET A 45 -1.61 7.17 39.74
N CYS A 46 -1.43 6.10 40.52
CA CYS A 46 -2.48 5.11 40.79
C CYS A 46 -3.66 5.68 41.60
N GLN A 47 -3.41 6.64 42.49
CA GLN A 47 -4.44 7.33 43.26
C GLN A 47 -5.19 8.36 42.43
N ASN A 48 -4.51 9.01 41.48
CA ASN A 48 -5.13 9.95 40.55
C ASN A 48 -5.68 9.23 39.31
N THR A 49 -6.63 8.32 39.54
CA THR A 49 -7.25 7.47 38.50
C THR A 49 -7.86 8.29 37.36
N LYS A 50 -8.35 9.50 37.64
CA LYS A 50 -8.92 10.40 36.63
C LYS A 50 -7.87 10.90 35.64
N GLU A 51 -6.71 11.35 36.13
CA GLU A 51 -5.61 11.79 35.26
C GLU A 51 -4.95 10.61 34.53
N MET A 52 -4.85 9.46 35.19
CA MET A 52 -4.38 8.23 34.56
C MET A 52 -5.30 7.79 33.41
N MET A 53 -6.62 7.77 33.62
CA MET A 53 -7.59 7.47 32.57
C MET A 53 -7.55 8.48 31.43
N HIS A 54 -7.32 9.77 31.73
CA HIS A 54 -7.19 10.81 30.72
C HIS A 54 -5.98 10.55 29.82
N MET A 55 -4.81 10.28 30.40
CA MET A 55 -3.58 9.98 29.66
C MET A 55 -3.78 8.77 28.74
N PHE A 56 -4.35 7.67 29.23
CA PHE A 56 -4.64 6.51 28.38
C PHE A 56 -5.64 6.81 27.28
N SER A 57 -6.65 7.64 27.55
CA SER A 57 -7.65 8.04 26.56
C SER A 57 -7.04 8.90 25.45
N GLU A 58 -6.11 9.79 25.80
CA GLU A 58 -5.36 10.59 24.84
C GLU A 58 -4.46 9.72 23.96
N GLU A 59 -3.69 8.81 24.56
CA GLU A 59 -2.82 7.89 23.82
C GLU A 59 -3.63 6.97 22.89
N LEU A 60 -4.76 6.45 23.34
CA LEU A 60 -5.68 5.68 22.49
C LEU A 60 -6.24 6.52 21.35
N SER A 61 -6.61 7.78 21.61
CA SER A 61 -7.09 8.68 20.55
C SER A 61 -6.01 8.99 19.51
N ILE A 62 -4.75 9.14 19.94
CA ILE A 62 -3.61 9.32 19.03
C ILE A 62 -3.38 8.05 18.22
N LEU A 63 -3.41 6.88 18.85
CA LEU A 63 -3.28 5.60 18.17
C LEU A 63 -4.36 5.43 17.10
N ASP A 64 -5.63 5.67 17.44
CA ASP A 64 -6.75 5.58 16.49
C ASP A 64 -6.55 6.50 15.28
N LYS A 65 -6.12 7.75 15.50
CA LYS A 65 -5.82 8.69 14.42
C LYS A 65 -4.68 8.20 13.53
N ASN A 66 -3.61 7.68 14.12
CA ASN A 66 -2.47 7.17 13.39
C ASN A 66 -2.84 5.92 12.58
N THR A 67 -3.64 5.00 13.14
CA THR A 67 -4.14 3.83 12.44
C THR A 67 -5.01 4.22 11.25
N VAL A 68 -5.93 5.17 11.43
CA VAL A 68 -6.75 5.66 10.32
C VAL A 68 -5.89 6.31 9.23
N MET A 69 -4.89 7.11 9.62
CA MET A 69 -3.97 7.74 8.67
C MET A 69 -3.16 6.70 7.88
N MET A 70 -2.63 5.69 8.55
CA MET A 70 -1.92 4.56 7.91
C MET A 70 -2.84 3.83 6.93
N MET A 71 -4.09 3.54 7.31
CA MET A 71 -5.05 2.90 6.41
C MET A 71 -5.37 3.77 5.19
N ILE A 72 -5.47 5.09 5.36
CA ILE A 72 -5.67 6.03 4.25
C ILE A 72 -4.45 6.02 3.32
N GLU A 73 -3.24 6.02 3.86
CA GLU A 73 -2.00 5.97 3.06
C GLU A 73 -1.92 4.69 2.22
N GLU A 74 -2.21 3.52 2.82
CA GLU A 74 -2.25 2.24 2.10
C GLU A 74 -3.31 2.22 0.99
N GLN A 75 -4.51 2.75 1.28
CA GLN A 75 -5.57 2.89 0.28
C GLN A 75 -5.17 3.85 -0.84
N GLN A 76 -4.51 4.96 -0.51
CA GLN A 76 -4.05 5.96 -1.48
C GLN A 76 -2.97 5.38 -2.40
N GLU A 77 -2.04 4.57 -1.86
CA GLU A 77 -1.04 3.86 -2.65
C GLU A 77 -1.71 2.87 -3.62
N THR A 78 -2.69 2.11 -3.13
CA THR A 78 -3.47 1.16 -3.96
C THR A 78 -4.20 1.89 -5.10
N ILE A 79 -4.84 3.03 -4.80
CA ILE A 79 -5.51 3.86 -5.81
C ILE A 79 -4.52 4.36 -6.86
N GLU A 80 -3.33 4.79 -6.43
CA GLU A 80 -2.32 5.31 -7.35
C GLU A 80 -1.78 4.22 -8.28
N GLN A 81 -1.51 3.02 -7.76
CA GLN A 81 -1.13 1.86 -8.56
C GLN A 81 -2.23 1.53 -9.60
N GLN A 82 -3.49 1.46 -9.19
CA GLN A 82 -4.61 1.21 -10.10
C GLN A 82 -4.76 2.29 -11.18
N LYS A 83 -4.53 3.57 -10.84
CA LYS A 83 -4.53 4.65 -11.82
C LYS A 83 -3.43 4.50 -12.86
N GLN A 84 -2.22 4.11 -12.43
CA GLN A 84 -1.11 3.88 -13.34
C GLN A 84 -1.39 2.72 -14.29
N GLU A 85 -1.91 1.60 -13.78
CA GLU A 85 -2.33 0.46 -14.61
C GLU A 85 -3.42 0.86 -15.62
N LEU A 86 -4.45 1.59 -15.17
CA LEU A 86 -5.50 2.10 -16.06
C LEU A 86 -4.94 3.02 -17.15
N SER A 87 -3.97 3.87 -16.80
CA SER A 87 -3.32 4.75 -17.76
C SER A 87 -2.53 3.96 -18.82
N GLN A 88 -1.82 2.92 -18.40
CA GLN A 88 -1.09 2.02 -19.31
C GLN A 88 -2.06 1.29 -20.24
N GLN A 89 -3.14 0.71 -19.70
CA GLN A 89 -4.15 0.03 -20.51
C GLN A 89 -4.82 0.97 -21.52
N LYS A 90 -5.11 2.22 -21.14
CA LYS A 90 -5.63 3.23 -22.08
C LYS A 90 -4.63 3.52 -23.19
N GLN A 91 -3.35 3.63 -22.89
CA GLN A 91 -2.32 3.86 -23.89
C GLN A 91 -2.20 2.66 -24.86
N GLU A 92 -2.28 1.43 -24.35
CA GLU A 92 -2.30 0.23 -25.18
C GLU A 92 -3.52 0.16 -26.10
N LEU A 93 -4.70 0.50 -25.57
CA LEU A 93 -5.91 0.59 -26.38
C LEU A 93 -5.77 1.63 -27.49
N SER A 94 -5.25 2.82 -27.19
CA SER A 94 -4.99 3.85 -28.20
C SER A 94 -4.08 3.36 -29.32
N LYS A 95 -2.99 2.65 -28.98
CA LYS A 95 -2.09 2.05 -29.99
C LYS A 95 -2.78 0.99 -30.84
N LYS A 96 -3.63 0.16 -30.23
CA LYS A 96 -4.42 -0.84 -30.97
C LYS A 96 -5.41 -0.15 -31.92
N ASP A 97 -6.09 0.90 -31.48
CA ASP A 97 -7.00 1.67 -32.33
C ASP A 97 -6.28 2.33 -33.51
N GLU A 98 -5.09 2.91 -33.29
CA GLU A 98 -4.23 3.43 -34.37
C GLU A 98 -3.85 2.33 -35.36
N THR A 99 -3.46 1.16 -34.86
CA THR A 99 -3.09 0.01 -35.71
C THR A 99 -4.27 -0.47 -36.54
N ILE A 100 -5.46 -0.57 -35.94
CA ILE A 100 -6.71 -0.92 -36.65
C ILE A 100 -7.03 0.14 -37.72
N GLY A 101 -6.81 1.43 -37.41
CA GLY A 101 -6.97 2.53 -38.36
C GLY A 101 -6.07 2.36 -39.58
N GLN A 102 -4.79 2.06 -39.37
CA GLN A 102 -3.82 1.82 -40.45
C GLN A 102 -4.21 0.60 -41.29
N GLN A 103 -4.58 -0.51 -40.66
CA GLN A 103 -5.03 -1.72 -41.37
C GLN A 103 -6.29 -1.47 -42.22
N LYS A 104 -7.23 -0.66 -41.72
CA LYS A 104 -8.42 -0.27 -42.50
C LYS A 104 -8.05 0.55 -43.73
N GLN A 105 -7.10 1.48 -43.59
CA GLN A 105 -6.63 2.29 -44.71
C GLN A 105 -5.94 1.42 -45.77
N GLU A 106 -5.04 0.53 -45.36
CA GLU A 106 -4.35 -0.40 -46.25
C GLU A 106 -5.34 -1.31 -46.99
N LEU A 107 -6.32 -1.86 -46.27
CA LEU A 107 -7.36 -2.69 -46.87
C LEU A 107 -8.24 -1.92 -47.86
N SER A 108 -8.50 -0.64 -47.60
CA SER A 108 -9.20 0.23 -48.55
C SER A 108 -8.38 0.46 -49.82
N GLN A 109 -7.08 0.67 -49.69
CA GLN A 109 -6.18 0.86 -50.82
C GLN A 109 -6.06 -0.41 -51.68
N GLN A 110 -5.87 -1.57 -51.05
CA GLN A 110 -5.87 -2.86 -51.76
C GLN A 110 -7.19 -3.13 -52.50
N LYS A 111 -8.34 -2.76 -51.91
CA LYS A 111 -9.64 -2.87 -52.60
C LYS A 111 -9.71 -1.99 -53.85
N GLN A 112 -9.17 -0.77 -53.78
CA GLN A 112 -9.14 0.14 -54.92
C GLN A 112 -8.24 -0.39 -56.04
N GLU A 113 -7.03 -0.86 -55.71
CA GLU A 113 -6.10 -1.46 -56.66
C GLU A 113 -6.71 -2.70 -57.33
N LEU A 114 -7.35 -3.57 -56.55
CA LEU A 114 -8.03 -4.76 -57.08
C LEU A 114 -9.21 -4.40 -58.00
N SER A 115 -9.91 -3.31 -57.73
CA SER A 115 -10.95 -2.79 -58.62
C SER A 115 -10.37 -2.27 -59.94
N GLN A 116 -9.23 -1.58 -59.90
CA GLN A 116 -8.56 -1.08 -61.10
C GLN A 116 -8.05 -2.24 -61.96
N GLN A 117 -7.38 -3.23 -61.35
CA GLN A 117 -6.92 -4.43 -62.07
C GLN A 117 -8.06 -5.20 -62.72
N LYS A 118 -9.23 -5.29 -62.06
CA LYS A 118 -10.43 -5.91 -62.66
C LYS A 118 -10.89 -5.18 -63.91
N GLN A 119 -10.95 -3.83 -63.86
CA GLN A 119 -11.33 -3.02 -65.01
C GLN A 119 -10.34 -3.17 -66.17
N GLU A 120 -9.04 -3.21 -65.88
CA GLU A 120 -8.00 -3.40 -66.88
C GLU A 120 -8.07 -4.79 -67.53
N ILE A 121 -8.32 -5.84 -66.75
CA ILE A 121 -8.56 -7.19 -67.28
C ILE A 121 -9.80 -7.21 -68.19
N GLU A 122 -10.89 -6.56 -67.80
CA GLU A 122 -12.09 -6.48 -68.63
C GLU A 122 -11.83 -5.73 -69.94
N TYR A 123 -11.08 -4.64 -69.90
CA TYR A 123 -10.66 -3.89 -71.08
C TYR A 123 -9.83 -4.76 -72.04
N LEU A 124 -8.77 -5.39 -71.54
CA LEU A 124 -7.89 -6.26 -72.34
C LEU A 124 -8.65 -7.45 -72.92
N ARG A 125 -9.62 -8.02 -72.19
CA ARG A 125 -10.48 -9.09 -72.71
C ARG A 125 -11.32 -8.63 -73.89
N ARG A 126 -11.92 -7.44 -73.83
CA ARG A 126 -12.69 -6.89 -74.97
C ARG A 126 -11.81 -6.65 -76.18
N GLU A 127 -10.64 -6.04 -75.98
CA GLU A 127 -9.70 -5.77 -77.07
C GLU A 127 -9.25 -7.07 -77.77
N LEU A 128 -9.00 -8.12 -76.99
CA LEU A 128 -8.61 -9.43 -77.51
C LEU A 128 -9.76 -10.13 -78.27
N GLU A 129 -11.01 -9.98 -77.80
CA GLU A 129 -12.21 -10.46 -78.49
C GLU A 129 -12.39 -9.74 -79.85
N GLU A 130 -12.25 -8.42 -79.88
CA GLU A 130 -12.33 -7.62 -81.10
C GLU A 130 -11.23 -7.98 -82.11
N ALA A 131 -10.00 -8.20 -81.64
CA ALA A 131 -8.88 -8.62 -82.48
C ALA A 131 -9.10 -10.01 -83.09
N ARG A 132 -9.80 -10.92 -82.39
CA ARG A 132 -10.16 -12.24 -82.90
C ARG A 132 -11.25 -12.19 -83.97
N GLN A 133 -12.21 -11.27 -83.86
CA GLN A 133 -13.28 -11.13 -84.86
C GLN A 133 -12.82 -10.45 -86.16
N LYS A 134 -11.72 -9.71 -86.13
CA LYS A 134 -11.12 -9.03 -87.30
C LYS A 134 -10.13 -9.90 -88.09
N LYS A 135 -9.88 -11.14 -87.65
CA LYS A 135 -8.97 -12.11 -88.28
C LYS A 135 -9.74 -13.17 -89.05
#